data_AF-A0A1C6FNQ9-F1
#
_entry.id   AF-A0A1C6FNQ9-F1
#
_cell.length_a   1.000
_cell.length_b   1.000
_cell.length_c   1.000
_cell.angle_alpha   90.00
_cell.angle_beta   90.00
_cell.angle_gamma   90.00
#
_symmetry.space_group_name_H-M   'P 1'
#
loop_
_entity.id
_entity.type
_entity.pdbx_description
1 polymer ?
#
loop_
_entity_poly.entity_id
_entity_poly.type
_entity_poly.pdbx_seq_one_letter_code
_entity_poly.pdbx_strand_id
1 'polypeptide(L)'
;MHDLCKANFYKVSTRNVKNEQTGKWEKAPFYQVEDQFPYGHGEKSVFLIERFIRLSTEEAVAIRWHMGGYDEAVKGGSYAQSAAFDKYPLALALHLADMQATHMDEISD
;
A
#
# COMPACT_ATOMS: atom_id res chain seq x y z
N MET A 1 4.45 -10.67 -2.52
CA MET A 1 4.52 -9.88 -1.28
C MET A 1 4.81 -8.42 -1.63
N HIS A 2 3.86 -7.69 -2.22
CA HIS A 2 4.12 -6.33 -2.71
C HIS A 2 3.92 -5.24 -1.65
N ASP A 3 3.18 -5.56 -0.58
CA ASP A 3 2.70 -4.63 0.46
C ASP A 3 3.46 -4.72 1.80
N LEU A 4 4.69 -5.22 1.80
CA LEU A 4 5.49 -5.36 3.02
C LEU A 4 5.73 -4.02 3.75
N CYS A 5 5.65 -2.90 3.04
CA CYS A 5 5.70 -1.55 3.61
C CYS A 5 4.69 -1.29 4.74
N LYS A 6 3.57 -2.05 4.79
CA LYS A 6 2.52 -1.97 5.81
C LYS A 6 2.89 -2.69 7.11
N ALA A 7 3.99 -3.45 7.15
CA ALA A 7 4.49 -4.05 8.38
C ALA A 7 4.87 -2.97 9.40
N ASN A 8 4.34 -3.07 10.62
CA ASN A 8 4.51 -2.09 11.70
C ASN A 8 4.12 -0.65 11.30
N PHE A 9 3.15 -0.49 10.39
CA PHE A 9 2.70 0.82 9.91
C PHE A 9 1.54 1.40 10.72
N TYR A 10 0.76 0.56 11.41
CA TYR A 10 -0.39 0.97 12.19
C TYR A 10 -0.17 0.72 13.69
N LYS A 11 -0.61 1.66 14.52
CA LYS A 11 -0.71 1.49 15.97
C LYS A 11 -2.15 1.63 16.45
N VAL A 12 -2.48 0.94 17.54
CA VAL A 12 -3.74 1.17 18.24
C VAL A 12 -3.64 2.48 19.02
N SER A 13 -4.65 3.33 18.87
CA SER A 13 -4.79 4.61 19.55
C SER A 13 -6.26 4.81 19.97
N THR A 14 -6.59 5.94 20.59
CA THR A 14 -7.96 6.27 20.99
C THR A 14 -8.43 7.57 20.37
N ARG A 15 -9.65 7.59 19.82
CA ARG A 15 -10.32 8.81 19.33
C ARG A 15 -11.57 9.07 20.16
N ASN A 16 -11.95 10.34 20.28
CA ASN A 16 -13.21 10.71 20.91
C ASN A 16 -14.35 10.53 19.90
N VAL A 17 -15.37 9.76 20.27
CA VAL A 17 -16.59 9.55 19.50
C VAL A 17 -17.77 10.04 20.35
N LYS A 18 -18.71 10.74 19.73
CA LYS A 18 -19.90 11.21 20.43
C LYS A 18 -20.92 10.07 20.45
N ASN A 19 -21.33 9.66 21.64
CA ASN A 19 -22.38 8.68 21.83
C ASN A 19 -23.74 9.33 21.49
N GLU A 20 -24.43 8.81 20.48
CA GLU A 20 -25.70 9.38 20.00
C GLU A 20 -26.84 9.22 21.01
N GLN A 21 -26.80 8.19 21.85
CA GLN A 21 -27.84 7.91 22.85
C GLN A 21 -27.68 8.77 24.10
N THR A 22 -26.43 9.01 24.53
CA THR A 22 -26.15 9.73 25.78
C THR A 22 -25.71 11.19 25.56
N GLY A 23 -25.34 11.55 24.32
CA GLY A 23 -24.80 12.86 23.95
C GLY A 23 -23.37 13.13 24.44
N LYS A 24 -22.75 12.18 25.16
CA LYS A 24 -21.43 12.33 25.78
C LYS A 24 -20.30 11.91 24.82
N TRP A 25 -19.12 12.48 25.00
CA TRP A 25 -17.92 12.04 24.31
C TRP A 25 -17.28 10.86 25.06
N GLU A 26 -17.02 9.79 24.34
CA GLU A 26 -16.41 8.57 24.84
C GLU A 26 -15.16 8.23 24.02
N LYS A 27 -14.16 7.60 24.64
CA LYS A 27 -12.95 7.14 23.93
C LYS A 27 -13.24 5.80 23.26
N ALA A 28 -13.02 5.73 21.95
CA ALA A 28 -13.08 4.49 21.18
C ALA A 28 -11.71 4.13 20.61
N PRO A 29 -11.31 2.84 20.59
CA PRO A 29 -10.09 2.40 19.94
C PRO A 29 -10.16 2.66 18.43
N PHE A 30 -9.04 3.01 17.82
CA PHE A 30 -8.88 3.10 16.37
C PHE A 30 -7.43 2.81 15.96
N TYR A 31 -7.22 2.45 14.70
CA TYR A 31 -5.87 2.33 14.14
C TYR A 31 -5.42 3.66 13.58
N GLN A 32 -4.24 4.11 14.00
CA GLN A 32 -3.58 5.30 13.51
C GLN A 32 -2.35 4.90 12.70
N VAL A 33 -2.13 5.58 11.57
CA VAL A 33 -0.87 5.47 10.82
C VAL A 33 0.28 6.02 11.66
N GLU A 34 1.32 5.22 11.80
CA GLU A 34 2.57 5.57 12.45
C GLU A 34 3.72 5.02 11.59
N ASP A 35 4.01 5.71 10.48
CA ASP A 35 5.10 5.28 9.60
C ASP A 35 6.46 5.63 10.21
N GLN A 36 7.10 4.62 10.82
CA GLN A 36 8.43 4.76 11.41
C GLN A 36 9.55 4.81 10.36
N PHE A 37 9.26 4.49 9.09
CA PHE A 37 10.24 4.50 8.01
C PHE A 37 9.60 5.00 6.70
N PRO A 38 9.52 6.35 6.51
CA PRO A 38 8.80 6.99 5.42
C PRO A 38 9.59 6.94 4.11
N TYR A 39 9.66 5.74 3.52
CA TYR A 39 10.51 5.45 2.35
C TYR A 39 9.73 5.36 1.03
N GLY A 40 8.41 5.53 1.06
CA GLY A 40 7.53 5.32 -0.09
C GLY A 40 6.86 3.94 -0.07
N HIS A 41 5.73 3.79 -0.76
CA HIS A 41 4.91 2.58 -0.66
C HIS A 41 5.60 1.37 -1.30
N GLY A 42 5.85 1.43 -2.61
CA GLY A 42 6.50 0.36 -3.34
C GLY A 42 7.99 0.25 -3.02
N GLU A 43 8.67 1.40 -2.88
CA GLU A 43 10.10 1.48 -2.56
C GLU A 43 10.44 0.79 -1.24
N LYS A 44 9.64 1.03 -0.19
CA LYS A 44 9.85 0.41 1.13
C LYS A 44 9.72 -1.10 1.06
N SER A 45 8.74 -1.62 0.33
CA SER A 45 8.59 -3.07 0.14
C SER A 45 9.80 -3.68 -0.56
N VAL A 46 10.25 -3.11 -1.69
CA VAL A 46 11.47 -3.57 -2.39
C VAL A 46 12.67 -3.55 -1.45
N PHE A 47 12.89 -2.43 -0.76
CA PHE A 47 14.02 -2.24 0.15
C PHE A 47 14.04 -3.26 1.30
N LEU A 48 12.89 -3.54 1.89
CA LEU A 48 12.78 -4.50 2.99
C LEU A 48 12.99 -5.94 2.51
N ILE A 49 12.45 -6.31 1.35
CA ILE A 49 12.57 -7.68 0.82
C ILE A 49 14.01 -8.00 0.41
N GLU A 50 14.69 -7.07 -0.28
CA GLU A 50 16.08 -7.23 -0.76
C GLU A 50 17.09 -7.51 0.36
N ARG A 51 16.76 -7.21 1.62
CA ARG A 51 17.60 -7.55 2.79
C ARG A 51 17.58 -9.03 3.16
N PHE A 52 16.59 -9.77 2.68
CA PHE A 52 16.39 -11.18 3.00
C PHE A 52 16.41 -12.06 1.76
N ILE A 53 15.93 -11.54 0.62
CA ILE A 53 15.79 -12.27 -0.64
C ILE A 53 16.17 -11.34 -1.78
N ARG A 54 17.06 -11.79 -2.67
CA ARG A 54 17.42 -11.03 -3.87
C ARG A 54 16.30 -11.11 -4.90
N LEU A 55 15.69 -9.97 -5.24
CA LEU A 55 14.65 -9.93 -6.27
C LEU A 55 15.29 -9.92 -7.66
N SER A 56 14.58 -10.48 -8.63
CA SER A 56 14.82 -10.16 -10.02
C SER A 56 14.42 -8.70 -10.29
N THR A 57 14.97 -8.12 -11.36
CA THR A 57 14.62 -6.76 -11.77
C THR A 57 13.13 -6.62 -12.05
N GLU A 58 12.51 -7.63 -12.66
CA GLU A 58 11.09 -7.60 -12.98
C GLU A 58 10.23 -7.63 -11.72
N GLU A 59 10.55 -8.46 -10.73
CA GLU A 59 9.84 -8.48 -9.43
C GLU A 59 10.00 -7.15 -8.68
N ALA A 60 11.21 -6.59 -8.63
CA ALA A 60 11.44 -5.31 -7.97
C ALA A 60 10.63 -4.18 -8.64
N VAL A 61 10.56 -4.16 -9.97
CA VAL A 61 9.75 -3.19 -10.72
C VAL A 61 8.26 -3.41 -10.49
N ALA A 62 7.80 -4.67 -10.49
CA ALA A 62 6.41 -4.99 -10.22
C ALA A 62 5.98 -4.53 -8.82
N ILE A 63 6.79 -4.82 -7.80
CA ILE A 63 6.54 -4.36 -6.43
C ILE A 63 6.61 -2.84 -6.34
N ARG A 64 7.54 -2.17 -7.02
CA ARG A 64 7.61 -0.70 -7.00
C ARG A 64 6.32 -0.07 -7.54
N TRP A 65 5.79 -0.58 -8.65
CA TRP A 65 4.67 0.05 -9.37
C TRP A 65 3.32 -0.64 -9.17
N HIS A 66 3.18 -1.51 -8.16
CA HIS A 66 1.92 -2.24 -7.92
C HIS A 66 0.73 -1.31 -7.66
N MET A 67 0.94 -0.14 -7.05
CA MET A 67 -0.11 0.88 -6.84
C MET A 67 -0.60 1.55 -8.13
N GLY A 68 0.07 1.34 -9.27
CA GLY A 68 -0.31 1.91 -10.56
C GLY A 68 -0.55 3.43 -10.50
N GLY A 69 -1.72 3.87 -10.98
CA GLY A 69 -2.11 5.28 -10.97
C GLY A 69 -2.35 5.91 -9.59
N TYR A 70 -2.41 5.09 -8.53
CA TYR A 70 -2.59 5.56 -7.15
C TYR A 70 -1.26 5.88 -6.46
N ASP A 71 -0.12 5.56 -7.07
CA ASP A 71 1.21 5.87 -6.56
C ASP A 71 1.44 7.39 -6.47
N GLU A 72 2.04 7.84 -5.37
CA GLU A 72 2.30 9.26 -5.14
C GLU A 72 3.23 9.86 -6.21
N ALA A 73 4.17 9.10 -6.77
CA ALA A 73 5.00 9.59 -7.87
C ALA A 73 4.18 9.86 -9.13
N VAL A 74 3.18 9.02 -9.42
CA VAL A 74 2.28 9.23 -10.57
C VAL A 74 1.38 10.45 -10.32
N LYS A 75 0.83 10.59 -9.12
CA LYS A 75 0.09 11.81 -8.72
C LYS A 75 0.96 13.07 -8.80
N GLY A 76 2.25 12.94 -8.56
CA GLY A 76 3.27 13.98 -8.74
C GLY A 76 3.68 14.24 -10.20
N GLY A 77 3.10 13.54 -11.18
CA GLY A 77 3.35 13.74 -12.61
C GLY A 77 4.39 12.79 -13.24
N SER A 78 4.76 11.70 -12.55
CA SER A 78 5.67 10.70 -13.11
C SER A 78 5.01 9.86 -14.21
N TYR A 79 5.67 9.75 -15.35
CA TYR A 79 5.31 8.84 -16.45
C TYR A 79 6.05 7.49 -16.37
N ALA A 80 6.91 7.30 -15.37
CA ALA A 80 7.74 6.10 -15.26
C ALA A 80 6.90 4.83 -15.04
N GLN A 81 5.71 4.96 -14.46
CA GLN A 81 4.77 3.85 -14.27
C GLN A 81 4.32 3.24 -15.60
N SER A 82 3.96 4.06 -16.58
CA SER A 82 3.54 3.57 -17.90
C SER A 82 4.70 2.85 -18.60
N ALA A 83 5.90 3.45 -18.57
CA ALA A 83 7.10 2.80 -19.11
C ALA A 83 7.44 1.48 -18.39
N ALA A 84 7.15 1.38 -17.08
CA ALA A 84 7.33 0.14 -16.33
C ALA A 84 6.34 -0.93 -16.78
N PHE A 85 5.07 -0.59 -17.00
CA PHE A 85 4.05 -1.53 -17.47
C PHE A 85 4.33 -2.01 -18.90
N ASP A 86 4.80 -1.12 -19.78
CA ASP A 86 5.17 -1.47 -21.15
C ASP A 86 6.37 -2.44 -21.20
N LYS A 87 7.33 -2.26 -20.30
CA LYS A 87 8.59 -3.03 -20.30
C LYS A 87 8.52 -4.31 -19.48
N TYR A 88 7.72 -4.34 -18.42
CA TYR A 88 7.67 -5.43 -17.44
C TYR A 88 6.21 -5.84 -17.23
N PRO A 89 5.69 -6.80 -18.03
CA PRO A 89 4.29 -7.23 -17.97
C PRO A 89 3.86 -7.68 -16.58
N LEU A 90 4.77 -8.24 -15.77
CA LEU A 90 4.49 -8.62 -14.39
C LEU A 90 4.01 -7.43 -13.54
N ALA A 91 4.49 -6.22 -13.80
CA ALA A 91 4.08 -5.03 -13.05
C ALA A 91 2.60 -4.69 -13.28
N LEU A 92 2.15 -4.75 -14.54
CA LEU A 92 0.74 -4.55 -14.87
C LEU A 92 -0.11 -5.70 -14.32
N ALA A 93 0.33 -6.95 -14.48
CA ALA A 93 -0.40 -8.11 -13.98
C ALA A 93 -0.58 -8.06 -12.45
N LEU A 94 0.46 -7.66 -11.72
CA LEU A 94 0.39 -7.50 -10.27
C LEU A 94 -0.57 -6.38 -9.86
N HIS A 95 -0.54 -5.23 -10.54
CA HIS A 95 -1.48 -4.14 -10.29
C HIS A 95 -2.95 -4.57 -10.53
N LEU A 96 -3.22 -5.30 -11.62
CA LEU A 96 -4.55 -5.80 -11.91
C LEU A 96 -5.03 -6.79 -10.84
N ALA A 97 -4.15 -7.68 -10.39
CA ALA A 97 -4.47 -8.62 -9.31
C ALA A 97 -4.80 -7.91 -7.99
N ASP A 98 -4.06 -6.84 -7.65
CA ASP A 98 -4.30 -6.02 -6.45
C ASP A 98 -5.66 -5.30 -6.51
N MET A 99 -5.99 -4.73 -7.67
CA MET A 99 -7.30 -4.10 -7.90
C MET A 99 -8.44 -5.10 -7.86
N GLN A 100 -8.25 -6.30 -8.44
CA GLN A 100 -9.25 -7.36 -8.38
C GLN A 100 -9.51 -7.80 -6.94
N ALA A 101 -8.45 -8.04 -6.16
CA ALA A 101 -8.60 -8.43 -4.76
C ALA A 101 -9.43 -7.41 -3.97
N THR A 102 -9.08 -6.12 -4.10
CA THR A 102 -9.75 -5.03 -3.37
C THR A 102 -11.20 -4.80 -3.81
N HIS A 103 -11.48 -4.87 -5.12
CA HIS A 103 -12.77 -4.42 -5.68
C HIS A 103 -13.70 -5.53 -6.15
N MET A 104 -13.24 -6.78 -6.19
CA MET A 104 -14.08 -7.92 -6.59
C MET A 104 -14.11 -8.95 -5.48
N ASP A 105 -12.95 -9.39 -5.00
CA ASP A 105 -12.87 -10.52 -4.08
C ASP A 105 -13.30 -10.10 -2.66
N GLU A 106 -12.76 -9.01 -2.10
CA GLU A 106 -13.08 -8.54 -0.74
C GLU A 106 -14.51 -8.00 -0.56
N ILE A 107 -15.22 -7.66 -1.64
CA ILE A 107 -16.61 -7.18 -1.57
C ILE A 107 -17.62 -8.34 -1.60
N SER A 108 -17.19 -9.52 -2.07
CA SER A 108 -18.07 -10.67 -2.29
C SER A 108 -18.20 -11.60 -1.08
N ASP A 109 -17.49 -11.30 0.01
CA ASP A 109 -17.50 -12.02 1.30
C ASP A 109 -18.39 -11.33 2.36
#